data_AF-A0A0G0CK65-F1
#
_entry.id   AF-A0A0G0CK65-F1
#
_cell.length_a   1.000
_cell.length_b   1.000
_cell.length_c   1.000
_cell.angle_alpha   90.00
_cell.angle_beta   90.00
_cell.angle_gamma   90.00
#
_symmetry.space_group_name_H-M   'P 1'
#
loop_
_entity.id
_entity.type
_entity.pdbx_description
1 polymer ?
#
loop_
_entity_poly.entity_id
_entity_poly.type
_entity_poly.pdbx_seq_one_letter_code
_entity_poly.pdbx_strand_id
1 'polypeptide(L)'
;MENQSNTADQNLPQVGQNPAVQPVVATPKTNYPMIGGVALVCSLIFGVGGYYLGKQSSNPQYVNNEVQINPTATPYLTNPTNTPTTQISTLPTGWSYKDNKECGVKFAIPPKEAPYYYPVDVNRQPSVTNEQGSGRFWDFPRGGVYPNLLTKFPNGYDQHKQAVTMFASPDEASGYVSQAVVVSCIPNNGRFANNTALISSLTTELEKYNSQTGEKGMQASTYKINSNTPATKWGKNVVNLVVSEDTTNVAYTMFVTPQYVYEIKVIGATSDTFVKDTAKKIFDNLSFQ
;
A
#
# COMPACT_ATOMS: atom_id res chain seq x y z
N MET A 1 16.44 -63.09 -36.84
CA MET A 1 16.11 -64.11 -35.82
C MET A 1 15.82 -63.34 -34.55
N GLU A 2 14.54 -63.30 -34.22
CA GLU A 2 13.97 -62.63 -33.06
C GLU A 2 14.18 -63.42 -31.76
N ASN A 3 13.90 -62.71 -30.66
CA ASN A 3 13.55 -63.14 -29.31
C ASN A 3 14.71 -63.43 -28.35
N GLN A 4 14.76 -62.69 -27.24
CA GLN A 4 13.98 -63.09 -26.07
C GLN A 4 13.72 -61.93 -25.09
N SER A 5 12.45 -61.87 -24.73
CA SER A 5 11.77 -61.13 -23.66
C SER A 5 12.22 -61.59 -22.28
N ASN A 6 12.40 -60.65 -21.35
CA ASN A 6 12.51 -60.96 -19.92
C ASN A 6 11.28 -60.39 -19.19
N THR A 7 10.42 -61.31 -18.77
CA THR A 7 9.22 -61.11 -17.98
C THR A 7 9.63 -61.15 -16.51
N ALA A 8 9.36 -60.08 -15.76
CA ALA A 8 9.45 -60.09 -14.31
C ALA A 8 8.10 -59.66 -13.74
N ASP A 9 7.41 -60.66 -13.20
CA ASP A 9 6.06 -60.60 -12.65
C ASP A 9 6.14 -60.92 -11.14
N GLN A 10 5.30 -60.21 -10.38
CA GLN A 10 4.68 -60.60 -9.10
C GLN A 10 5.51 -60.69 -7.81
N ASN A 11 5.20 -59.77 -6.88
CA ASN A 11 4.51 -60.11 -5.62
C ASN A 11 4.20 -58.86 -4.79
N LEU A 12 2.93 -58.50 -4.67
CA LEU A 12 2.43 -57.56 -3.65
C LEU A 12 1.41 -58.30 -2.78
N PRO A 13 1.59 -58.37 -1.46
CA PRO A 13 0.66 -59.04 -0.57
C PRO A 13 -0.67 -58.29 -0.46
N GLN A 14 -1.75 -59.05 -0.67
CA GLN A 14 -3.13 -58.62 -0.57
C GLN A 14 -3.50 -58.42 0.91
N VAL A 15 -3.54 -57.16 1.36
CA VAL A 15 -4.03 -56.78 2.69
C VAL A 15 -5.56 -56.87 2.69
N GLY A 16 -6.09 -57.81 3.47
CA GLY A 16 -7.53 -58.03 3.64
C GLY A 16 -8.23 -56.79 4.19
N GLN A 17 -9.15 -56.24 3.40
CA GLN A 17 -10.04 -55.16 3.81
C GLN A 17 -11.19 -55.75 4.64
N ASN A 18 -11.28 -55.31 5.90
CA ASN A 18 -12.45 -55.50 6.74
C ASN A 18 -13.52 -54.47 6.31
N PRO A 19 -14.79 -54.84 6.03
CA PRO A 19 -15.80 -53.85 5.66
C PRO A 19 -16.15 -52.98 6.88
N ALA A 20 -15.67 -51.74 6.89
CA ALA A 20 -16.13 -50.75 7.85
C ALA A 20 -17.57 -50.38 7.52
N VAL A 21 -18.51 -50.78 8.38
CA VAL A 21 -19.90 -50.32 8.37
C VAL A 21 -19.89 -48.81 8.60
N GLN A 22 -19.99 -48.04 7.52
CA GLN A 22 -20.14 -46.58 7.61
C GLN A 22 -21.57 -46.24 8.03
N PRO A 23 -21.77 -45.38 9.05
CA PRO A 23 -23.08 -44.84 9.35
C PRO A 23 -23.55 -43.97 8.19
N VAL A 24 -24.76 -44.24 7.71
CA VAL A 24 -25.44 -43.42 6.69
C VAL A 24 -25.64 -42.03 7.27
N VAL A 25 -24.80 -41.08 6.84
CA VAL A 25 -24.95 -39.67 7.18
C VAL A 25 -26.19 -39.15 6.45
N ALA A 26 -27.26 -38.92 7.19
CA ALA A 26 -28.48 -38.31 6.67
C ALA A 26 -28.15 -36.91 6.14
N THR A 27 -28.31 -36.70 4.84
CA THR A 27 -28.17 -35.39 4.21
C THR A 27 -29.21 -34.42 4.77
N PRO A 28 -28.79 -33.25 5.30
CA PRO A 28 -29.73 -32.29 5.87
C PRO A 28 -30.67 -31.76 4.78
N LYS A 29 -31.97 -31.98 4.96
CA LYS A 29 -33.03 -31.37 4.16
C LYS A 29 -33.01 -29.86 4.42
N THR A 30 -32.37 -29.12 3.53
CA THR A 30 -32.31 -27.67 3.61
C THR A 30 -33.64 -27.09 3.15
N ASN A 31 -34.32 -26.36 4.03
CA ASN A 31 -35.59 -25.71 3.74
C ASN A 31 -35.35 -24.38 3.00
N TYR A 32 -35.21 -24.46 1.68
CA TYR A 32 -35.09 -23.31 0.77
C TYR A 32 -36.11 -22.16 0.98
N PRO A 33 -37.39 -22.39 1.36
CA PRO A 33 -38.31 -21.27 1.60
C PRO A 33 -37.91 -20.39 2.80
N MET A 34 -37.21 -20.94 3.79
CA MET A 34 -36.76 -20.17 4.96
C MET A 34 -35.62 -19.22 4.60
N ILE A 35 -34.67 -19.67 3.77
CA ILE A 35 -33.55 -18.86 3.28
C ILE A 35 -34.07 -17.70 2.42
N GLY A 36 -35.05 -17.97 1.55
CA GLY A 36 -35.71 -16.94 0.73
C GLY A 36 -36.39 -15.85 1.56
N GLY A 37 -37.07 -16.23 2.65
CA GLY A 37 -37.72 -15.27 3.56
C GLY A 37 -36.74 -14.32 4.24
N VAL A 38 -35.61 -14.83 4.72
CA VAL A 38 -34.57 -14.02 5.39
C VAL A 38 -33.94 -13.02 4.42
N ALA A 39 -33.59 -13.45 3.20
CA ALA A 39 -32.99 -12.57 2.19
C ALA A 39 -33.93 -11.41 1.80
N LEU A 40 -35.24 -11.66 1.73
CA LEU A 40 -36.23 -10.66 1.36
C LEU A 40 -36.41 -9.60 2.46
N VAL A 41 -36.44 -10.03 3.73
CA VAL A 41 -36.51 -9.11 4.89
C VAL A 41 -35.25 -8.24 4.98
N CYS A 42 -34.06 -8.83 4.80
CA CYS A 42 -32.81 -8.06 4.78
C CYS A 42 -32.80 -7.02 3.65
N SER A 43 -33.26 -7.39 2.45
CA SER A 43 -33.33 -6.47 1.30
C SER A 43 -34.24 -5.27 1.56
N LEU A 44 -35.36 -5.47 2.27
CA LEU A 44 -36.26 -4.38 2.68
C LEU A 44 -35.62 -3.45 3.72
N ILE A 45 -34.97 -4.01 4.74
CA ILE A 45 -34.34 -3.22 5.81
C ILE A 45 -33.17 -2.38 5.26
N PHE A 46 -32.29 -2.98 4.45
CA PHE A 46 -31.16 -2.26 3.87
C PHE A 46 -31.57 -1.32 2.74
N GLY A 47 -32.56 -1.68 1.91
CA GLY A 47 -33.05 -0.83 0.84
C GLY A 47 -33.74 0.43 1.35
N VAL A 48 -34.68 0.28 2.30
CA VAL A 48 -35.42 1.43 2.86
C VAL A 48 -34.55 2.19 3.86
N GLY A 49 -33.83 1.51 4.76
CA GLY A 49 -32.97 2.16 5.76
C GLY A 49 -31.81 2.94 5.13
N GLY A 50 -31.19 2.40 4.07
CA GLY A 50 -30.13 3.08 3.32
C GLY A 50 -30.62 4.34 2.61
N TYR A 51 -31.86 4.33 2.10
CA TYR A 51 -32.45 5.50 1.42
C TYR A 51 -32.63 6.70 2.36
N TYR A 52 -33.04 6.48 3.60
CA TYR A 52 -33.26 7.57 4.57
C TYR A 52 -31.96 8.15 5.13
N LEU A 53 -30.92 7.33 5.32
CA LEU A 53 -29.61 7.80 5.78
C LEU A 53 -28.86 8.62 4.71
N GLY A 54 -29.08 8.35 3.42
CA GLY A 54 -28.42 9.06 2.33
C GLY A 54 -28.86 10.52 2.14
N LYS A 55 -30.03 10.93 2.66
CA LYS A 55 -30.58 12.28 2.43
C LYS A 55 -30.16 13.36 3.44
N GLN A 56 -29.42 13.04 4.50
CA GLN A 56 -29.07 14.04 5.53
C GLN A 56 -27.74 14.80 5.30
N SER A 57 -26.96 14.46 4.27
CA SER A 57 -25.64 15.07 4.06
C SER A 57 -25.65 16.10 2.92
N SER A 58 -26.27 17.27 3.14
CA SER A 58 -26.09 18.45 2.29
C SER A 58 -26.58 19.70 3.03
N ASN A 59 -25.75 20.26 3.91
CA ASN A 59 -25.97 21.62 4.42
C ASN A 59 -24.66 22.41 4.30
N PRO A 60 -24.49 23.27 3.28
CA PRO A 60 -23.33 24.13 3.19
C PRO A 60 -23.52 25.33 4.13
N GLN A 61 -22.98 25.26 5.34
CA GLN A 61 -22.80 26.47 6.14
C GLN A 61 -21.61 27.27 5.59
N TYR A 62 -21.94 28.36 4.91
CA TYR A 62 -21.01 29.46 4.63
C TYR A 62 -20.77 30.21 5.94
N VAL A 63 -19.60 30.02 6.57
CA VAL A 63 -19.15 30.88 7.67
C VAL A 63 -18.19 31.89 7.09
N ASN A 64 -18.68 33.11 6.94
CA ASN A 64 -17.91 34.29 6.57
C ASN A 64 -17.37 34.91 7.87
N ASN A 65 -16.09 34.75 8.16
CA ASN A 65 -15.40 35.47 9.23
C ASN A 65 -14.17 36.16 8.64
N GLU A 66 -14.38 37.39 8.19
CA GLU A 66 -13.31 38.36 7.99
C GLU A 66 -12.82 38.82 9.37
N VAL A 67 -11.66 38.32 9.79
CA VAL A 67 -10.88 38.93 10.87
C VAL A 67 -9.66 39.58 10.24
N GLN A 68 -9.73 40.89 10.08
CA GLN A 68 -8.63 41.76 9.69
C GLN A 68 -7.62 41.82 10.84
N ILE A 69 -6.53 41.07 10.72
CA ILE A 69 -5.37 41.14 11.62
C ILE A 69 -4.32 42.07 11.02
N ASN A 70 -4.03 43.15 11.74
CA ASN A 70 -3.01 44.13 11.43
C ASN A 70 -1.61 43.54 11.74
N PRO A 71 -0.67 43.44 10.79
CA PRO A 71 0.64 42.87 11.07
C PRO A 71 1.56 43.89 11.76
N THR A 72 1.91 43.60 13.02
CA THR A 72 3.05 44.22 13.72
C THR A 72 4.34 43.69 13.11
N ALA A 73 5.19 44.58 12.60
CA ALA A 73 6.48 44.26 12.01
C ALA A 73 7.45 43.70 13.06
N THR A 74 7.73 42.40 13.00
CA THR A 74 8.83 41.74 13.72
C THR A 74 10.13 41.90 12.92
N PRO A 75 11.28 42.17 13.57
CA PRO A 75 12.55 42.33 12.88
C PRO A 75 13.01 41.00 12.24
N TYR A 76 13.40 41.09 10.98
CA TYR A 76 13.88 39.98 10.16
C TYR A 76 15.14 39.35 10.78
N LEU A 77 15.00 38.11 11.29
CA LEU A 77 16.13 37.21 11.43
C LEU A 77 16.51 36.74 10.01
N THR A 78 17.65 37.19 9.51
CA THR A 78 18.29 36.66 8.31
C THR A 78 18.72 35.21 8.56
N ASN A 79 17.82 34.27 8.32
CA ASN A 79 18.20 32.87 8.14
C ASN A 79 19.00 32.76 6.85
N PRO A 80 20.16 32.07 6.86
CA PRO A 80 20.93 31.84 5.64
C PRO A 80 20.05 31.11 4.63
N THR A 81 19.83 31.76 3.49
CA THR A 81 19.19 31.14 2.32
C THR A 81 20.19 30.12 1.78
N ASN A 82 20.10 28.88 2.25
CA ASN A 82 20.72 27.75 1.59
C ASN A 82 19.99 27.58 0.27
N THR A 83 20.54 28.15 -0.80
CA THR A 83 20.05 27.93 -2.17
C THR A 83 20.12 26.42 -2.40
N PRO A 84 18.97 25.73 -2.56
CA PRO A 84 18.98 24.29 -2.77
C PRO A 84 19.72 24.04 -4.08
N THR A 85 20.85 23.35 -4.02
CA THR A 85 21.48 22.85 -5.24
C THR A 85 20.53 21.81 -5.79
N THR A 86 19.76 22.18 -6.81
CA THR A 86 18.82 21.30 -7.49
C THR A 86 19.63 20.17 -8.11
N GLN A 87 19.80 19.06 -7.40
CA GLN A 87 20.28 17.84 -8.02
C GLN A 87 19.20 17.41 -9.02
N ILE A 88 19.42 17.78 -10.28
CA ILE A 88 18.63 17.29 -11.39
C ILE A 88 18.95 15.80 -11.47
N SER A 89 18.09 14.97 -10.88
CA SER A 89 18.22 13.53 -10.98
C SER A 89 18.03 13.15 -12.44
N THR A 90 19.13 12.83 -13.13
CA THR A 90 19.06 12.32 -14.50
C THR A 90 18.52 10.91 -14.42
N LEU A 91 17.34 10.70 -14.98
CA LEU A 91 16.73 9.37 -15.08
C LEU A 91 17.74 8.36 -15.68
N PRO A 92 17.75 7.10 -15.22
CA PRO A 92 18.52 6.07 -15.90
C PRO A 92 18.09 5.93 -17.36
N THR A 93 19.03 5.54 -18.23
CA THR A 93 18.76 5.36 -19.66
C THR A 93 17.57 4.43 -19.90
N GLY A 94 16.63 4.86 -20.75
CA GLY A 94 15.42 4.10 -21.10
C GLY A 94 14.26 4.24 -20.10
N TRP A 95 14.47 4.85 -18.94
CA TRP A 95 13.40 5.09 -17.97
C TRP A 95 12.53 6.27 -18.38
N SER A 96 11.25 6.23 -18.02
CA SER A 96 10.29 7.30 -18.31
C SER A 96 9.43 7.64 -17.11
N TYR A 97 9.03 8.89 -16.99
CA TYR A 97 8.07 9.30 -15.98
C TYR A 97 6.65 8.85 -16.33
N LYS A 98 5.98 8.22 -15.37
CA LYS A 98 4.56 7.86 -15.44
C LYS A 98 3.80 8.48 -14.29
N ASP A 99 2.66 9.07 -14.63
CA ASP A 99 1.75 9.70 -13.69
C ASP A 99 0.70 8.68 -13.24
N ASN A 100 0.55 8.49 -11.92
CA ASN A 100 -0.50 7.62 -11.37
C ASN A 100 -1.83 8.39 -11.16
N LYS A 101 -1.88 9.69 -11.46
CA LYS A 101 -3.03 10.59 -11.29
C LYS A 101 -3.47 10.80 -9.84
N GLU A 102 -2.75 10.23 -8.89
CA GLU A 102 -2.95 10.41 -7.46
C GLU A 102 -1.75 11.15 -6.88
N CYS A 103 -2.00 11.96 -5.84
CA CYS A 103 -0.98 12.68 -5.09
C CYS A 103 -0.08 13.65 -5.88
N GLY A 104 -0.38 13.94 -7.16
CA GLY A 104 0.47 14.81 -7.99
C GLY A 104 1.90 14.28 -8.13
N VAL A 105 2.08 12.96 -8.08
CA VAL A 105 3.40 12.31 -8.14
C VAL A 105 3.58 11.52 -9.45
N LYS A 106 4.78 11.64 -10.01
CA LYS A 106 5.25 10.84 -11.14
C LYS A 106 6.34 9.89 -10.67
N PHE A 107 6.22 8.63 -11.09
CA PHE A 107 7.19 7.59 -10.84
C PHE A 107 8.12 7.45 -12.04
N ALA A 108 9.41 7.29 -11.77
CA ALA A 108 10.38 6.89 -12.78
C ALA A 108 10.24 5.38 -13.03
N ILE A 109 9.77 4.98 -14.21
CA ILE A 109 9.48 3.58 -14.55
C ILE A 109 10.49 3.12 -15.62
N PRO A 110 11.18 1.98 -15.43
CA PRO A 110 12.07 1.39 -16.43
C PRO A 110 11.31 0.90 -17.67
N PRO A 111 12.05 0.54 -18.73
CA PRO A 111 11.44 0.03 -19.96
C PRO A 111 10.74 -1.32 -19.74
N LYS A 112 9.71 -1.60 -20.56
CA LYS A 112 8.97 -2.87 -20.56
C LYS A 112 9.70 -3.95 -21.37
N GLU A 113 10.95 -4.22 -20.98
CA GLU A 113 11.81 -5.23 -21.60
C GLU A 113 12.67 -5.91 -20.54
N ALA A 114 13.35 -7.00 -20.89
CA ALA A 114 14.28 -7.67 -19.98
C ALA A 114 15.39 -6.70 -19.52
N PRO A 115 15.83 -6.77 -18.25
CA PRO A 115 15.43 -7.71 -17.20
C PRO A 115 14.21 -7.28 -16.37
N TYR A 116 13.59 -6.14 -16.72
CA TYR A 116 12.50 -5.53 -15.95
C TYR A 116 11.12 -6.08 -16.26
N TYR A 117 10.94 -6.81 -17.36
CA TYR A 117 9.64 -7.31 -17.77
C TYR A 117 9.80 -8.62 -18.54
N TYR A 118 9.05 -9.63 -18.11
CA TYR A 118 8.92 -10.92 -18.81
C TYR A 118 7.44 -11.10 -19.16
N PRO A 119 7.06 -11.11 -20.44
CA PRO A 119 5.66 -11.28 -20.84
C PRO A 119 5.10 -12.60 -20.33
N VAL A 120 3.79 -12.63 -20.05
CA VAL A 120 3.11 -13.86 -19.68
C VAL A 120 3.14 -14.84 -20.83
N ASP A 121 3.74 -16.01 -20.61
CA ASP A 121 3.58 -17.13 -21.52
C ASP A 121 2.20 -17.76 -21.27
N VAL A 122 1.25 -17.48 -22.16
CA VAL A 122 -0.13 -17.98 -22.11
C VAL A 122 -0.22 -19.51 -22.17
N ASN A 123 0.84 -20.19 -22.65
CA ASN A 123 0.89 -21.65 -22.75
C ASN A 123 1.62 -22.29 -21.56
N ARG A 124 2.26 -21.51 -20.70
CA ARG A 124 2.93 -22.01 -19.50
C ARG A 124 1.89 -22.17 -18.41
N GLN A 125 1.77 -23.38 -17.86
CA GLN A 125 1.01 -23.57 -16.62
C GLN A 125 1.59 -22.64 -15.54
N PRO A 126 0.76 -21.89 -14.80
CA PRO A 126 1.22 -21.00 -13.75
C PRO A 126 2.02 -21.82 -12.73
N SER A 127 3.35 -21.64 -12.73
CA SER A 127 4.22 -22.29 -11.77
C SER A 127 4.15 -21.53 -10.47
N VAL A 128 3.82 -22.22 -9.37
CA VAL A 128 3.87 -21.66 -8.01
C VAL A 128 5.31 -21.44 -7.51
N THR A 129 6.32 -21.93 -8.24
CA THR A 129 7.73 -21.96 -7.83
C THR A 129 8.69 -21.33 -8.82
N ASN A 130 8.22 -20.92 -10.00
CA ASN A 130 9.07 -20.29 -11.01
C ASN A 130 8.22 -19.27 -11.79
N GLU A 131 8.16 -18.05 -11.28
CA GLU A 131 7.37 -16.96 -11.82
C GLU A 131 8.10 -16.17 -12.93
N GLN A 132 9.11 -16.78 -13.57
CA GLN A 132 9.64 -16.26 -14.84
C GLN A 132 8.47 -16.14 -15.84
N GLY A 133 7.95 -14.93 -16.05
CA GLY A 133 6.80 -14.70 -16.92
C GLY A 133 5.45 -14.59 -16.22
N SER A 134 5.37 -14.11 -14.97
CA SER A 134 4.07 -13.65 -14.44
C SER A 134 3.57 -12.35 -15.09
N GLY A 135 4.42 -11.63 -15.85
CA GLY A 135 4.06 -10.37 -16.49
C GLY A 135 3.77 -9.22 -15.51
N ARG A 136 4.07 -9.40 -14.21
CA ARG A 136 3.66 -8.48 -13.12
C ARG A 136 4.73 -7.50 -12.67
N PHE A 137 5.77 -7.35 -13.45
CA PHE A 137 6.61 -6.17 -13.28
C PHE A 137 5.80 -5.00 -13.82
N TRP A 138 5.53 -3.99 -12.99
CA TRP A 138 4.73 -2.80 -13.34
C TRP A 138 3.23 -3.02 -13.32
N ASP A 139 2.67 -3.15 -12.13
CA ASP A 139 1.29 -2.72 -11.92
C ASP A 139 1.27 -1.48 -11.02
N PHE A 140 0.46 -0.49 -11.40
CA PHE A 140 -0.07 0.51 -10.49
C PHE A 140 -1.36 -0.11 -9.98
N PRO A 141 -1.32 -1.03 -8.98
CA PRO A 141 -2.53 -1.69 -8.53
C PRO A 141 -3.55 -0.61 -8.14
N ARG A 142 -4.61 -0.48 -8.93
CA ARG A 142 -5.70 0.41 -8.55
C ARG A 142 -6.43 -0.27 -7.40
N GLY A 143 -6.39 0.33 -6.21
CA GLY A 143 -7.21 -0.11 -5.08
C GLY A 143 -6.51 -0.87 -3.96
N GLY A 144 -5.18 -1.02 -3.97
CA GLY A 144 -4.44 -1.48 -2.80
C GLY A 144 -4.20 -0.34 -1.82
N VAL A 145 -4.80 -0.39 -0.62
CA VAL A 145 -4.51 0.54 0.48
C VAL A 145 -3.57 -0.14 1.45
N TYR A 146 -2.33 0.33 1.52
CA TYR A 146 -1.37 -0.10 2.54
C TYR A 146 -1.53 0.72 3.82
N PRO A 147 -1.38 0.11 5.01
CA PRO A 147 -1.33 0.86 6.26
C PRO A 147 -0.30 1.99 6.15
N ASN A 148 -0.68 3.18 6.59
CA ASN A 148 0.13 4.40 6.50
C ASN A 148 -0.10 5.26 7.74
N LEU A 149 0.89 6.09 8.09
CA LEU A 149 0.85 6.99 9.23
C LEU A 149 -0.16 8.13 8.99
N LEU A 150 -0.35 8.56 7.75
CA LEU A 150 -1.29 9.66 7.43
C LEU A 150 -2.74 9.36 7.82
N THR A 151 -3.17 8.10 7.78
CA THR A 151 -4.51 7.69 8.25
C THR A 151 -4.76 7.95 9.74
N LYS A 152 -3.70 8.21 10.52
CA LYS A 152 -3.80 8.49 11.96
C LYS A 152 -4.21 9.93 12.24
N PHE A 153 -4.04 10.84 11.28
CA PHE A 153 -4.53 12.20 11.43
C PHE A 153 -6.05 12.27 11.46
N PRO A 154 -6.64 13.31 12.07
CA PRO A 154 -8.07 13.58 11.97
C PRO A 154 -8.51 13.66 10.49
N ASN A 155 -9.50 12.86 10.13
CA ASN A 155 -10.02 12.64 8.77
C ASN A 155 -9.00 12.07 7.77
N GLY A 156 -7.84 11.59 8.24
CA GLY A 156 -6.82 11.01 7.38
C GLY A 156 -7.32 9.78 6.64
N TYR A 157 -8.13 8.94 7.29
CA TYR A 157 -8.72 7.76 6.64
C TYR A 157 -9.61 8.11 5.44
N ASP A 158 -10.42 9.16 5.53
CA ASP A 158 -11.34 9.53 4.43
C ASP A 158 -10.64 10.31 3.31
N GLN A 159 -9.54 11.00 3.65
CA GLN A 159 -8.87 11.93 2.75
C GLN A 159 -7.59 11.37 2.12
N HIS A 160 -7.08 10.25 2.63
CA HIS A 160 -5.84 9.69 2.10
C HIS A 160 -6.04 9.14 0.69
N LYS A 161 -5.02 9.38 -0.12
CA LYS A 161 -4.84 8.79 -1.43
C LYS A 161 -3.50 8.07 -1.43
N GLN A 162 -3.40 6.99 -2.20
CA GLN A 162 -2.15 6.28 -2.39
C GLN A 162 -1.85 6.13 -3.87
N ALA A 163 -0.60 6.41 -4.22
CA ALA A 163 -0.01 6.09 -5.49
C ALA A 163 1.07 5.03 -5.25
N VAL A 164 0.94 3.86 -5.88
CA VAL A 164 1.84 2.72 -5.66
C VAL A 164 2.41 2.27 -6.98
N THR A 165 3.73 2.06 -7.05
CA THR A 165 4.34 1.28 -8.12
C THR A 165 4.94 0.01 -7.53
N MET A 166 4.52 -1.14 -8.04
CA MET A 166 4.98 -2.45 -7.58
C MET A 166 6.01 -3.04 -8.55
N PHE A 167 6.96 -3.76 -7.98
CA PHE A 167 7.90 -4.62 -8.66
C PHE A 167 7.80 -6.02 -8.06
N ALA A 168 7.21 -6.94 -8.80
CA ALA A 168 7.19 -8.36 -8.45
C ALA A 168 8.52 -9.02 -8.87
N SER A 169 9.11 -9.86 -8.04
CA SER A 169 10.21 -10.76 -8.39
C SER A 169 9.66 -12.03 -9.04
N PRO A 170 10.44 -12.79 -9.84
CA PRO A 170 10.06 -14.12 -10.33
C PRO A 170 9.89 -15.22 -9.27
N ASP A 171 10.21 -14.97 -7.99
CA ASP A 171 10.38 -16.03 -6.99
C ASP A 171 9.32 -16.02 -5.87
N GLU A 172 8.24 -15.23 -5.97
CA GLU A 172 7.31 -15.03 -4.85
C GLU A 172 5.93 -15.69 -5.04
N ALA A 173 5.67 -16.74 -4.25
CA ALA A 173 4.37 -17.38 -4.14
C ALA A 173 3.20 -16.37 -4.00
N SER A 174 2.03 -16.73 -4.54
CA SER A 174 0.85 -15.87 -4.59
C SER A 174 0.53 -15.18 -3.25
N GLY A 175 0.53 -13.84 -3.23
CA GLY A 175 0.10 -13.04 -2.08
C GLY A 175 1.16 -12.12 -1.47
N TYR A 176 2.41 -12.18 -1.94
CA TYR A 176 3.50 -11.30 -1.47
C TYR A 176 3.78 -10.15 -2.44
N VAL A 177 4.27 -9.04 -1.89
CA VAL A 177 4.76 -7.88 -2.64
C VAL A 177 6.28 -7.91 -2.55
N SER A 178 6.96 -8.09 -3.68
CA SER A 178 8.42 -8.29 -3.65
C SER A 178 9.15 -7.01 -3.29
N GLN A 179 8.84 -5.94 -4.02
CA GLN A 179 9.09 -4.56 -3.63
C GLN A 179 8.00 -3.64 -4.18
N ALA A 180 7.72 -2.55 -3.47
CA ALA A 180 6.88 -1.48 -3.96
C ALA A 180 7.31 -0.14 -3.36
N VAL A 181 7.25 0.91 -4.18
CA VAL A 181 7.37 2.29 -3.71
C VAL A 181 5.95 2.83 -3.55
N VAL A 182 5.59 3.14 -2.31
CA VAL A 182 4.26 3.63 -1.92
C VAL A 182 4.39 5.10 -1.57
N VAL A 183 3.60 5.94 -2.24
CA VAL A 183 3.44 7.36 -1.94
C VAL A 183 2.00 7.57 -1.47
N SER A 184 1.83 7.85 -0.18
CA SER A 184 0.56 8.28 0.39
C SER A 184 0.52 9.80 0.50
N CYS A 185 -0.66 10.38 0.34
CA CYS A 185 -0.87 11.80 0.58
C CYS A 185 -2.24 12.11 1.19
N ILE A 186 -2.31 13.21 1.94
CA ILE A 186 -3.54 13.87 2.37
C ILE A 186 -3.46 15.36 2.01
N PRO A 187 -4.58 16.05 1.75
CA PRO A 187 -4.57 17.51 1.58
C PRO A 187 -3.97 18.21 2.80
N ASN A 188 -3.06 19.16 2.59
CA ASN A 188 -2.52 19.97 3.68
C ASN A 188 -3.48 21.10 4.05
N ASN A 189 -4.00 21.85 3.06
CA ASN A 189 -4.92 22.98 3.27
C ASN A 189 -4.41 23.97 4.36
N GLY A 190 -3.10 24.17 4.45
CA GLY A 190 -2.48 25.02 5.47
C GLY A 190 -2.42 24.44 6.89
N ARG A 191 -2.82 23.17 7.11
CA ARG A 191 -2.80 22.49 8.41
C ARG A 191 -1.40 22.47 9.02
N PHE A 192 -0.37 22.26 8.21
CA PHE A 192 1.03 22.26 8.65
C PHE A 192 1.83 23.29 7.86
N ALA A 193 2.54 24.16 8.58
CA ALA A 193 3.40 25.17 7.99
C ALA A 193 4.75 24.59 7.53
N ASN A 194 5.25 23.53 8.18
CA ASN A 194 6.53 22.90 7.90
C ASN A 194 6.59 21.46 8.45
N ASN A 195 7.69 20.75 8.17
CA ASN A 195 7.89 19.37 8.60
C ASN A 195 7.96 19.24 10.13
N THR A 196 8.46 20.24 10.87
CA THR A 196 8.50 20.21 12.34
C THR A 196 7.09 20.19 12.94
N ALA A 197 6.18 21.03 12.43
CA ALA A 197 4.78 21.05 12.83
C ALA A 197 4.07 19.74 12.50
N LEU A 198 4.34 19.18 11.31
CA LEU A 198 3.83 17.86 10.91
C LEU A 198 4.27 16.77 11.90
N ILE A 199 5.56 16.68 12.21
CA ILE A 199 6.09 15.64 13.10
C ILE A 199 5.56 15.79 14.52
N SER A 200 5.45 17.02 15.04
CA SER A 200 4.84 17.25 16.36
C SER A 200 3.41 16.75 16.41
N SER A 201 2.59 17.08 15.41
CA SER A 201 1.20 16.63 15.35
C SER A 201 1.09 15.12 15.14
N LEU A 202 1.97 14.54 14.31
CA LEU A 202 2.00 13.10 14.11
C LEU A 202 2.28 12.36 15.41
N THR A 203 3.27 12.79 16.21
CA THR A 203 3.57 12.17 17.51
C THR A 203 2.33 12.13 18.41
N THR A 204 1.60 13.23 18.54
CA THR A 204 0.37 13.30 19.35
C THR A 204 -0.72 12.36 18.82
N GLU A 205 -0.93 12.29 17.51
CA GLU A 205 -1.94 11.40 16.92
C GLU A 205 -1.55 9.91 17.06
N LEU A 206 -0.26 9.59 17.00
CA LEU A 206 0.24 8.24 17.27
C LEU A 206 0.04 7.84 18.74
N GLU A 207 0.29 8.74 19.69
CA GLU A 207 0.02 8.50 21.11
C GLU A 207 -1.47 8.25 21.36
N LYS A 208 -2.33 9.07 20.76
CA LYS A 208 -3.79 8.88 20.81
C LYS A 208 -4.18 7.52 20.22
N TYR A 209 -3.68 7.16 19.04
CA TYR A 209 -3.93 5.86 18.43
C TYR A 209 -3.45 4.70 19.31
N ASN A 210 -2.27 4.82 19.92
CA ASN A 210 -1.71 3.79 20.79
C ASN A 210 -2.56 3.58 22.05
N SER A 211 -3.21 4.63 22.55
CA SER A 211 -4.11 4.57 23.72
C SER A 211 -5.49 3.96 23.41
N GLN A 212 -5.86 3.83 22.14
CA GLN A 212 -7.14 3.24 21.75
C GLN A 212 -7.18 1.75 22.07
N THR A 213 -8.24 1.33 22.75
CA THR A 213 -8.57 -0.07 23.01
C THR A 213 -9.51 -0.60 21.92
N GLY A 214 -9.27 -1.81 21.41
CA GLY A 214 -10.13 -2.45 20.42
C GLY A 214 -9.33 -3.11 19.28
N GLU A 215 -10.06 -3.72 18.34
CA GLU A 215 -9.45 -4.33 17.16
C GLU A 215 -8.91 -3.25 16.21
N LYS A 216 -7.64 -3.36 15.84
CA LYS A 216 -6.93 -2.42 14.95
C LYS A 216 -6.82 -2.93 13.49
N GLY A 217 -7.47 -4.07 13.19
CA GLY A 217 -7.44 -4.72 11.88
C GLY A 217 -6.02 -5.13 11.48
N MET A 218 -5.66 -4.89 10.21
CA MET A 218 -4.31 -5.21 9.67
C MET A 218 -3.24 -4.17 10.00
N GLN A 219 -3.50 -3.27 10.96
CA GLN A 219 -2.55 -2.22 11.33
C GLN A 219 -1.77 -2.62 12.57
N ALA A 220 -0.55 -2.10 12.70
CA ALA A 220 0.25 -2.32 13.89
C ALA A 220 -0.48 -1.87 15.15
N SER A 221 -0.33 -2.62 16.24
CA SER A 221 -0.98 -2.28 17.51
C SER A 221 -0.40 -1.02 18.12
N THR A 222 0.88 -0.75 17.88
CA THR A 222 1.61 0.41 18.39
C THR A 222 2.50 1.02 17.32
N TYR A 223 2.61 2.35 17.36
CA TYR A 223 3.52 3.12 16.53
C TYR A 223 4.40 4.02 17.39
N LYS A 224 5.72 4.00 17.18
CA LYS A 224 6.66 4.88 17.89
C LYS A 224 7.70 5.46 16.93
N ILE A 225 7.79 6.79 16.85
CA ILE A 225 8.87 7.46 16.11
C ILE A 225 10.16 7.32 16.91
N ASN A 226 11.10 6.53 16.42
CA ASN A 226 12.41 6.31 17.06
C ASN A 226 13.43 7.37 16.67
N SER A 227 13.36 7.84 15.42
CA SER A 227 14.22 8.91 14.93
C SER A 227 13.51 9.74 13.87
N ASN A 228 13.89 11.02 13.79
CA ASN A 228 13.53 11.90 12.70
C ASN A 228 14.79 12.67 12.27
N THR A 229 15.14 12.59 10.98
CA THR A 229 16.36 13.21 10.44
C THR A 229 15.97 14.09 9.26
N PRO A 230 16.15 15.42 9.35
CA PRO A 230 15.97 16.32 8.22
C PRO A 230 16.90 15.94 7.06
N ALA A 231 16.39 16.02 5.83
CA ALA A 231 17.17 15.77 4.62
C ALA A 231 16.63 16.58 3.44
N THR A 232 17.34 16.55 2.33
CA THR A 232 16.88 17.08 1.04
C THR A 232 16.76 15.93 0.06
N LYS A 233 15.56 15.72 -0.50
CA LYS A 233 15.28 14.71 -1.54
C LYS A 233 14.33 15.31 -2.58
N TRP A 234 14.53 14.98 -3.85
CA TRP A 234 13.66 15.43 -4.95
C TRP A 234 13.49 16.96 -5.02
N GLY A 235 14.50 17.71 -4.59
CA GLY A 235 14.43 19.18 -4.47
C GLY A 235 13.48 19.68 -3.37
N LYS A 236 13.04 18.82 -2.45
CA LYS A 236 12.18 19.16 -1.30
C LYS A 236 12.95 18.97 0.01
N ASN A 237 12.60 19.80 0.99
CA ASN A 237 13.00 19.56 2.38
C ASN A 237 12.11 18.45 2.94
N VAL A 238 12.71 17.33 3.30
CA VAL A 238 12.02 16.14 3.80
C VAL A 238 12.48 15.79 5.20
N VAL A 239 11.75 14.89 5.84
CA VAL A 239 12.16 14.25 7.09
C VAL A 239 12.13 12.74 6.88
N ASN A 240 13.29 12.10 7.09
CA ASN A 240 13.36 10.64 7.15
C ASN A 240 13.00 10.21 8.58
N LEU A 241 12.06 9.29 8.71
CA LEU A 241 11.66 8.72 10.00
C LEU A 241 12.04 7.25 10.05
N VAL A 242 12.36 6.78 11.26
CA VAL A 242 12.30 5.36 11.59
C VAL A 242 11.21 5.19 12.63
N VAL A 243 10.17 4.42 12.29
CA VAL A 243 8.99 4.19 13.13
C VAL A 243 8.94 2.71 13.51
N SER A 244 8.86 2.40 14.80
CA SER A 244 8.48 1.06 15.23
C SER A 244 7.00 0.85 14.99
N GLU A 245 6.67 -0.15 14.18
CA GLU A 245 5.37 -0.77 14.00
C GLU A 245 5.39 -2.09 14.77
N ASP A 246 4.82 -2.07 15.98
CA ASP A 246 5.00 -3.15 16.96
C ASP A 246 6.49 -3.45 17.22
N THR A 247 6.97 -4.59 16.78
CA THR A 247 8.37 -5.03 16.94
C THR A 247 9.25 -4.72 15.75
N THR A 248 8.69 -4.17 14.66
CA THR A 248 9.41 -3.97 13.39
C THR A 248 9.72 -2.49 13.19
N ASN A 249 10.95 -2.17 12.80
CA ASN A 249 11.31 -0.80 12.42
C ASN A 249 11.10 -0.58 10.93
N VAL A 250 10.27 0.41 10.59
CA VAL A 250 9.92 0.78 9.22
C VAL A 250 10.42 2.18 8.92
N ALA A 251 11.07 2.33 7.77
CA ALA A 251 11.59 3.61 7.30
C ALA A 251 10.54 4.36 6.49
N TYR A 252 10.37 5.64 6.81
CA TYR A 252 9.47 6.57 6.13
C TYR A 252 10.24 7.80 5.65
N THR A 253 9.77 8.41 4.57
CA THR A 253 10.15 9.78 4.19
C THR A 253 8.89 10.61 4.11
N MET A 254 8.80 11.68 4.90
CA MET A 254 7.63 12.55 4.92
C MET A 254 8.02 13.98 4.59
N PHE A 255 7.08 14.74 4.03
CA PHE A 255 7.25 16.19 3.89
C PHE A 255 5.91 16.90 3.66
N VAL A 256 5.92 18.21 3.87
CA VAL A 256 4.77 19.09 3.68
C VAL A 256 4.98 19.98 2.45
N THR A 257 3.92 20.18 1.69
CA THR A 257 3.79 21.22 0.66
C THR A 257 2.53 22.05 0.95
N PRO A 258 2.31 23.19 0.28
CA PRO A 258 1.05 23.93 0.42
C PRO A 258 -0.19 23.08 0.10
N GLN A 259 -0.09 22.16 -0.87
CA GLN A 259 -1.22 21.35 -1.34
C GLN A 259 -1.40 20.06 -0.53
N TYR A 260 -0.30 19.35 -0.23
CA TYR A 260 -0.34 18.00 0.32
C TYR A 260 0.66 17.78 1.45
N VAL A 261 0.31 16.86 2.34
CA VAL A 261 1.25 16.15 3.21
C VAL A 261 1.56 14.82 2.55
N TYR A 262 2.84 14.52 2.39
CA TYR A 262 3.31 13.29 1.77
C TYR A 262 3.93 12.34 2.79
N GLU A 263 3.69 11.05 2.57
CA GLU A 263 4.37 9.95 3.22
C GLU A 263 4.82 8.96 2.15
N ILE A 264 6.10 8.63 2.14
CA ILE A 264 6.69 7.71 1.18
C ILE A 264 7.38 6.59 1.95
N LYS A 265 7.13 5.34 1.55
CA LYS A 265 7.87 4.17 2.01
C LYS A 265 8.14 3.18 0.90
N VAL A 266 9.16 2.37 1.11
CA VAL A 266 9.51 1.24 0.26
C VAL A 266 9.16 -0.02 1.06
N ILE A 267 8.27 -0.86 0.54
CA ILE A 267 7.79 -2.08 1.20
C ILE A 267 8.10 -3.30 0.35
N GLY A 268 8.34 -4.43 1.00
CA GLY A 268 8.52 -5.72 0.34
C GLY A 268 9.50 -6.60 1.08
N ALA A 269 9.42 -7.91 0.83
CA ALA A 269 10.16 -8.92 1.60
C ALA A 269 11.23 -9.65 0.77
N THR A 270 11.42 -9.27 -0.49
CA THR A 270 12.35 -9.98 -1.38
C THR A 270 13.80 -9.92 -0.89
N SER A 271 14.56 -10.97 -1.16
CA SER A 271 16.02 -11.00 -0.98
C SER A 271 16.78 -10.55 -2.23
N ASP A 272 16.12 -10.50 -3.39
CA ASP A 272 16.73 -10.16 -4.69
C ASP A 272 17.28 -8.73 -4.69
N THR A 273 18.57 -8.60 -5.00
CA THR A 273 19.29 -7.32 -5.03
C THR A 273 18.88 -6.45 -6.22
N PHE A 274 18.64 -7.05 -7.39
CA PHE A 274 18.18 -6.34 -8.57
C PHE A 274 16.79 -5.70 -8.34
N VAL A 275 15.89 -6.43 -7.68
CA VAL A 275 14.57 -5.92 -7.28
C VAL A 275 14.73 -4.72 -6.33
N LYS A 276 15.55 -4.85 -5.27
CA LYS A 276 15.81 -3.79 -4.29
C LYS A 276 16.42 -2.55 -4.92
N ASP A 277 17.43 -2.72 -5.78
CA ASP A 277 18.10 -1.63 -6.46
C ASP A 277 17.17 -0.90 -7.43
N THR A 278 16.30 -1.65 -8.11
CA THR A 278 15.28 -1.07 -8.99
C THR A 278 14.27 -0.24 -8.19
N ALA A 279 13.73 -0.78 -7.08
CA ALA A 279 12.84 -0.03 -6.20
C ALA A 279 13.50 1.22 -5.61
N LYS A 280 14.78 1.12 -5.23
CA LYS A 280 15.57 2.27 -4.77
C LYS A 280 15.71 3.33 -5.86
N LYS A 281 16.02 2.94 -7.11
CA LYS A 281 16.09 3.88 -8.25
C LYS A 281 14.76 4.59 -8.48
N ILE A 282 13.64 3.88 -8.40
CA ILE A 282 12.30 4.48 -8.50
C ILE A 282 12.11 5.52 -7.38
N PHE A 283 12.38 5.13 -6.12
CA PHE A 283 12.25 6.00 -4.95
C PHE A 283 13.13 7.24 -5.08
N ASP A 284 14.40 7.10 -5.45
CA ASP A 284 15.33 8.22 -5.57
C ASP A 284 14.96 9.19 -6.70
N ASN A 285 14.21 8.72 -7.71
CA ASN A 285 13.82 9.52 -8.88
C ASN A 285 12.35 9.98 -8.88
N LEU A 286 11.64 9.92 -7.75
CA LEU A 286 10.28 10.45 -7.66
C LEU A 286 10.23 11.94 -8.05
N SER A 287 9.16 12.33 -8.75
CA SER A 287 8.92 13.71 -9.17
C SER A 287 7.56 14.17 -8.67
N PHE A 288 7.55 15.27 -7.91
CA PHE A 288 6.33 15.87 -7.34
C PHE A 288 6.00 17.16 -8.09
N GLN A 289 4.72 17.35 -8.42
CA GLN A 289 4.19 18.56 -9.05
C GLN A 289 3.91 19.67 -8.03
#